data_AF-A0A0C3QPT3-F1
#
_entry.id   AF-A0A0C3QPT3-F1
#
_cell.length_a   1.000
_cell.length_b   1.000
_cell.length_c   1.000
_cell.angle_alpha   90.00
_cell.angle_beta   90.00
_cell.angle_gamma   90.00
#
_symmetry.space_group_name_H-M   'P 1'
#
loop_
_entity.id
_entity.type
_entity.pdbx_description
1 polymer ?
#
loop_
_entity_poly.entity_id
_entity_poly.type
_entity_poly.pdbx_seq_one_letter_code
_entity_poly.pdbx_strand_id
1 'polypeptide(L)'
;MGLPTHVAKPPDTQDALGALNEAFKKDGATSNAVADPQLRKTIKDLVASIDPNVKIDADVEDILLEMADEFIDSVTNFACRLAKHRGSDVLDVKDLQLHLGMHNLHAELNDIKLNPLFYFI
;
A
#
# COMPACT_ATOMS: atom_id res chain seq x y z
N MET A 1 -31.18 15.64 41.37
CA MET A 1 -29.72 15.67 41.14
C MET A 1 -29.34 14.47 40.29
N GLY A 2 -29.59 14.52 38.98
CA GLY A 2 -29.21 13.48 38.04
C GLY A 2 -28.35 14.12 36.96
N LEU A 3 -27.10 13.71 36.85
CA LEU A 3 -26.22 14.17 35.77
C LEU A 3 -26.54 13.35 34.51
N PRO A 4 -26.74 13.98 33.34
CA PRO A 4 -26.89 13.25 32.09
C PRO A 4 -25.53 12.68 31.67
N THR A 5 -25.43 11.36 31.64
CA THR A 5 -24.32 10.64 30.99
C THR A 5 -24.48 10.76 29.48
N HIS A 6 -23.72 11.66 28.85
CA HIS A 6 -23.59 11.72 27.40
C HIS A 6 -22.70 10.54 26.96
N VAL A 7 -23.32 9.42 26.59
CA VAL A 7 -22.65 8.31 25.92
C VAL A 7 -22.23 8.81 24.54
N ALA A 8 -20.95 9.10 24.37
CA ALA A 8 -20.38 9.36 23.05
C ALA A 8 -20.56 8.10 22.20
N LYS A 9 -21.34 8.22 21.13
CA LYS A 9 -21.47 7.18 20.10
C LYS A 9 -20.05 6.85 19.59
N PRO A 10 -19.62 5.57 19.57
CA PRO A 10 -18.34 5.22 18.95
C PRO A 10 -18.39 5.68 17.49
N PRO A 11 -17.29 6.27 16.96
CA PRO A 11 -17.27 6.78 15.60
C PRO A 11 -17.68 5.66 14.64
N ASP A 12 -18.62 5.95 13.76
CA ASP A 12 -19.09 5.00 12.77
C ASP A 12 -17.86 4.49 11.99
N THR A 13 -17.73 3.18 11.75
CA THR A 13 -16.52 2.56 11.17
C THR A 13 -16.10 3.18 9.83
N GLN A 14 -17.05 3.80 9.11
CA GLN A 14 -16.81 4.57 7.89
C GLN A 14 -16.04 5.88 8.13
N ASP A 15 -16.31 6.57 9.24
CA ASP A 15 -15.61 7.80 9.64
C ASP A 15 -14.18 7.50 10.10
N ALA A 16 -13.99 6.35 10.75
CA ALA A 16 -12.66 5.87 11.14
C ALA A 16 -11.80 5.52 9.90
N LEU A 17 -12.39 4.90 8.87
CA LEU A 17 -11.71 4.61 7.61
C LEU A 17 -11.32 5.89 6.87
N GLY A 18 -12.20 6.89 6.83
CA GLY A 18 -11.91 8.20 6.27
C GLY A 18 -10.79 8.93 7.02
N ALA A 19 -10.83 8.93 8.35
CA ALA A 19 -9.81 9.55 9.19
C ALA A 19 -8.43 8.89 9.06
N LEU A 20 -8.38 7.57 8.88
CA LEU A 20 -7.14 6.85 8.63
C LEU A 20 -6.55 7.23 7.27
N ASN A 21 -7.39 7.30 6.23
CA ASN A 21 -6.95 7.73 4.88
C ASN A 21 -6.39 9.17 4.89
N GLU A 22 -7.04 10.06 5.64
CA GLU A 22 -6.57 11.43 5.87
C GLU A 22 -5.25 11.48 6.67
N ALA A 23 -5.07 10.61 7.66
CA ALA A 23 -3.85 10.53 8.45
C ALA A 23 -2.65 10.03 7.62
N PHE A 24 -2.84 9.03 6.76
CA PHE A 24 -1.81 8.58 5.83
C PHE A 24 -1.44 9.66 4.81
N LYS A 25 -2.42 10.43 4.32
CA LYS A 25 -2.19 11.54 3.40
C LYS A 25 -1.37 12.69 4.02
N LYS A 26 -1.34 12.79 5.35
CA LYS A 26 -0.73 13.92 6.07
C LYS A 26 0.77 13.73 6.38
N ASP A 27 1.22 12.49 6.55
CA ASP A 27 2.64 12.14 6.76
C ASP A 27 3.27 11.40 5.56
N GLY A 28 2.46 11.00 4.57
CA GLY A 28 2.90 10.54 3.24
C GLY A 28 3.46 11.66 2.37
N ALA A 29 4.24 12.56 2.96
CA ALA A 29 5.06 13.47 2.19
C ALA A 29 6.12 12.64 1.46
N THR A 30 5.81 12.25 0.22
CA THR A 30 6.77 12.16 -0.88
C THR A 30 7.35 13.55 -1.15
N SER A 31 7.92 14.19 -0.12
CA SER A 31 8.74 15.37 -0.31
C SER A 31 10.06 14.89 -0.92
N ASN A 32 10.14 14.97 -2.24
CA ASN A 32 11.31 14.84 -3.12
C ASN A 32 11.67 13.48 -3.76
N ALA A 33 10.78 12.49 -3.90
CA ALA A 33 11.11 11.28 -4.69
C ALA A 33 11.56 11.64 -6.13
N VAL A 34 10.87 12.60 -6.77
CA VAL A 34 11.21 13.15 -8.10
C VAL A 34 12.58 13.84 -8.14
N ALA A 35 13.06 14.34 -7.00
CA ALA A 35 14.36 15.02 -6.89
C ALA A 35 15.47 14.10 -6.38
N ASP A 36 15.19 12.84 -6.03
CA ASP A 36 16.20 11.91 -5.54
C ASP A 36 17.08 11.39 -6.69
N PRO A 37 18.37 11.79 -6.76
CA PRO A 37 19.26 11.34 -7.81
C PRO A 37 19.53 9.83 -7.76
N GLN A 38 19.41 9.19 -6.59
CA GLN A 38 19.61 7.75 -6.43
C GLN A 38 18.46 6.95 -7.05
N LEU A 39 17.23 7.43 -6.90
CA LEU A 39 16.07 6.76 -7.44
C LEU A 39 16.02 6.84 -8.97
N ARG A 40 16.36 8.01 -9.54
CA ARG A 40 16.56 8.17 -11.00
C ARG A 40 17.64 7.25 -11.54
N LYS A 41 18.74 7.08 -10.81
CA LYS A 41 19.79 6.12 -11.18
C LYS A 41 19.27 4.69 -11.20
N THR A 42 18.51 4.30 -10.16
CA THR A 42 17.89 2.96 -10.08
C THR A 42 17.00 2.69 -11.29
N ILE A 43 16.15 3.64 -11.71
CA ILE A 43 15.30 3.48 -12.90
C ILE A 43 16.16 3.25 -14.15
N LYS A 44 17.22 4.04 -14.35
CA LYS A 44 18.13 3.88 -15.49
C LYS A 44 18.82 2.53 -15.50
N ASP A 45 19.28 2.07 -14.35
CA ASP A 45 19.92 0.77 -14.19
C ASP A 45 18.91 -0.37 -14.47
N LEU A 46 17.65 -0.23 -14.04
CA LEU A 46 16.57 -1.18 -14.35
C LEU A 46 16.27 -1.23 -15.85
N VAL A 47 16.15 -0.09 -16.53
CA VAL A 47 15.94 -0.07 -17.98
C VAL A 47 17.10 -0.70 -18.74
N ALA A 48 18.34 -0.35 -18.37
CA ALA A 48 19.54 -0.91 -18.99
C ALA A 48 19.68 -2.42 -18.78
N SER A 49 19.13 -2.95 -17.68
CA SER A 49 19.08 -4.40 -17.43
C SER A 49 18.15 -5.16 -18.38
N ILE A 50 17.15 -4.49 -18.95
CA ILE A 50 16.19 -5.06 -19.91
C ILE A 50 16.72 -4.87 -21.34
N ASP A 51 17.07 -3.64 -21.70
CA ASP A 51 17.71 -3.30 -22.98
C ASP A 51 18.73 -2.16 -22.80
N PRO A 52 20.04 -2.43 -22.94
CA PRO A 52 21.09 -1.42 -22.77
C PRO A 52 21.09 -0.33 -23.85
N ASN A 53 20.37 -0.50 -24.97
CA ASN A 53 20.31 0.48 -26.05
C ASN A 53 19.20 1.52 -25.83
N VAL A 54 18.25 1.26 -24.94
CA VAL A 54 17.15 2.17 -24.62
C VAL A 54 17.65 3.24 -23.65
N LYS A 55 17.36 4.50 -23.97
CA LYS A 55 17.57 5.65 -23.09
C LYS A 55 16.20 6.28 -22.81
N ILE A 56 15.92 6.51 -21.55
CA ILE A 56 14.70 7.21 -21.11
C ILE A 56 15.01 8.69 -20.90
N ASP A 57 14.07 9.54 -21.29
CA ASP A 57 14.14 10.98 -21.06
C ASP A 57 13.68 11.32 -19.63
N ALA A 58 14.06 12.50 -19.14
CA ALA A 58 13.76 12.93 -17.77
C ALA A 58 12.25 12.95 -17.46
N ASP A 59 11.42 13.37 -18.41
CA ASP A 59 9.96 13.40 -18.23
C ASP A 59 9.38 11.98 -18.07
N VAL A 60 9.98 10.98 -18.71
CA VAL A 60 9.56 9.57 -18.58
C VAL A 60 10.02 9.00 -17.25
N GLU A 61 11.22 9.37 -16.78
CA GLU A 61 11.65 9.04 -15.41
C GLU A 61 10.64 9.56 -14.39
N ASP A 62 10.16 10.80 -14.54
CA ASP A 62 9.23 11.44 -13.60
C ASP A 62 7.89 10.69 -13.55
N ILE A 63 7.36 10.29 -14.71
CA ILE A 63 6.13 9.48 -14.78
C ILE A 63 6.33 8.12 -14.11
N LEU A 64 7.48 7.46 -14.33
CA LEU A 64 7.76 6.17 -13.70
C LEU A 64 7.88 6.29 -12.17
N LEU A 65 8.43 7.40 -11.68
CA LEU A 65 8.51 7.70 -10.24
C LEU A 65 7.11 7.94 -9.66
N GLU A 66 6.28 8.74 -10.33
CA GLU A 66 4.90 9.00 -9.92
C GLU A 66 4.08 7.70 -9.86
N MET A 67 4.20 6.84 -10.88
CA MET A 67 3.55 5.53 -10.89
C MET A 67 4.06 4.62 -9.77
N ALA A 68 5.34 4.69 -9.41
CA ALA A 68 5.90 3.93 -8.32
C ALA A 68 5.37 4.40 -6.95
N ASP A 69 5.27 5.72 -6.75
CA ASP A 69 4.68 6.30 -5.55
C ASP A 69 3.19 5.90 -5.42
N GLU A 70 2.41 6.02 -6.50
CA GLU A 70 1.01 5.58 -6.52
C GLU A 70 0.86 4.08 -6.22
N PHE A 71 1.78 3.26 -6.74
CA PHE A 71 1.81 1.84 -6.46
C PHE A 71 2.07 1.54 -4.98
N ILE A 72 3.04 2.22 -4.36
CA ILE A 72 3.34 2.09 -2.93
C ILE A 72 2.11 2.45 -2.09
N ASP A 73 1.44 3.56 -2.43
CA ASP A 73 0.24 4.01 -1.72
C ASP A 73 -0.91 3.00 -1.86
N SER A 74 -1.15 2.49 -3.07
CA SER A 74 -2.20 1.52 -3.35
C SER A 74 -1.97 0.22 -2.57
N VAL A 75 -0.75 -0.34 -2.65
CA VAL A 75 -0.37 -1.58 -1.97
C VAL A 75 -0.41 -1.42 -0.46
N THR A 76 0.17 -0.35 0.07
CA THR A 76 0.28 -0.13 1.51
C THR A 76 -1.09 0.15 2.12
N ASN A 77 -1.97 0.90 1.46
CA ASN A 77 -3.33 1.12 1.94
C ASN A 77 -4.11 -0.18 2.05
N PHE A 78 -4.04 -1.04 1.03
CA PHE A 78 -4.73 -2.32 1.07
C PHE A 78 -4.16 -3.23 2.16
N ALA A 79 -2.84 -3.35 2.25
CA ALA A 79 -2.19 -4.21 3.22
C ALA A 79 -2.43 -3.74 4.67
N CYS A 80 -2.41 -2.43 4.93
CA CYS A 80 -2.77 -1.88 6.23
C CYS A 80 -4.23 -2.18 6.62
N ARG A 81 -5.16 -2.24 5.66
CA ARG A 81 -6.55 -2.66 5.91
C ARG A 81 -6.61 -4.14 6.29
N LEU A 82 -5.82 -5.00 5.64
CA LEU A 82 -5.72 -6.42 6.00
C LEU A 82 -5.11 -6.64 7.37
N ALA A 83 -4.04 -5.91 7.73
CA ALA A 83 -3.44 -5.95 9.06
C ALA A 83 -4.48 -5.63 10.14
N LYS A 84 -5.26 -4.56 9.94
CA LYS A 84 -6.35 -4.18 10.83
C LYS A 84 -7.47 -5.21 10.86
N HIS A 85 -7.81 -5.81 9.72
CA HIS A 85 -8.85 -6.84 9.63
C HIS A 85 -8.53 -8.09 10.48
N ARG A 86 -7.25 -8.47 10.56
CA ARG A 86 -6.81 -9.56 11.48
C ARG A 86 -6.61 -9.11 12.93
N GLY A 87 -6.92 -7.86 13.27
CA GLY A 87 -6.75 -7.28 14.61
C GLY A 87 -5.31 -6.94 14.96
N SER A 88 -4.46 -6.64 13.99
CA SER A 88 -3.06 -6.26 14.19
C SER A 88 -2.83 -4.79 13.87
N ASP A 89 -2.05 -4.10 14.71
CA ASP A 89 -1.55 -2.75 14.45
C ASP A 89 -0.17 -2.76 13.76
N VAL A 90 0.33 -3.95 13.38
CA VAL A 90 1.62 -4.14 12.72
C VAL A 90 1.39 -4.75 11.34
N LEU A 91 1.97 -4.12 10.32
CA LEU A 91 1.95 -4.62 8.95
C LEU A 91 2.90 -5.83 8.82
N ASP A 92 2.38 -6.99 8.37
CA ASP A 92 3.21 -8.16 8.00
C ASP A 92 3.25 -8.36 6.49
N VAL A 93 4.26 -9.11 6.04
CA VAL A 93 4.42 -9.56 4.65
C VAL A 93 3.15 -10.24 4.11
N LYS A 94 2.42 -11.01 4.94
CA LYS A 94 1.18 -11.69 4.51
C LYS A 94 0.05 -10.73 4.15
N ASP A 95 0.06 -9.51 4.70
CA ASP A 95 -0.93 -8.48 4.38
C ASP A 95 -0.64 -7.87 2.99
N LEU A 96 0.60 -7.92 2.52
CA LEU A 96 1.02 -7.45 1.19
C LEU A 96 0.80 -8.52 0.10
N GLN A 97 0.91 -9.80 0.44
CA GLN A 97 0.87 -10.91 -0.51
C GLN A 97 -0.41 -10.98 -1.35
N LEU A 98 -1.56 -10.60 -0.77
CA LEU A 98 -2.85 -10.67 -1.48
C LEU A 98 -2.98 -9.58 -2.57
N HIS A 99 -2.56 -8.34 -2.29
CA HIS A 99 -2.65 -7.23 -3.26
C HIS A 99 -1.62 -7.33 -4.38
N LEU A 100 -0.43 -7.86 -4.05
CA LEU A 100 0.67 -8.01 -4.99
C LEU A 100 0.50 -9.21 -5.95
N GLY A 101 -0.66 -9.87 -5.94
CA GLY A 101 -0.91 -11.05 -6.77
C GLY A 101 -0.05 -12.25 -6.42
N MET A 102 0.63 -12.22 -5.26
CA MET A 102 1.55 -13.27 -4.79
C MET A 102 0.80 -14.47 -4.19
N HIS A 103 -0.41 -14.73 -4.69
CA HIS A 103 -1.07 -16.02 -4.55
C HIS A 103 -0.79 -16.93 -5.75
N ASN A 104 -0.27 -16.41 -6.87
CA ASN A 104 -0.20 -17.18 -8.14
C ASN A 104 1.17 -17.75 -8.52
N LEU A 105 2.25 -17.49 -7.76
CA LEU A 105 3.58 -18.08 -8.04
C LEU A 105 4.05 -19.11 -7.00
N HIS A 106 3.23 -19.40 -5.98
CA HIS A 106 3.55 -20.42 -4.95
C HIS A 106 2.43 -21.45 -4.73
N ALA A 107 1.28 -21.30 -5.40
CA ALA A 107 0.12 -22.20 -5.23
C ALA A 107 0.25 -23.58 -5.89
N GLU A 108 1.47 -24.02 -6.21
CA GLU A 108 1.74 -25.45 -6.44
C GLU A 108 2.32 -26.16 -5.22
N LEU A 109 2.53 -25.48 -4.09
CA LEU A 109 3.01 -26.12 -2.87
C LEU A 109 2.14 -25.80 -1.66
N ASN A 110 1.21 -26.72 -1.43
CA ASN A 110 0.50 -27.03 -0.19
C ASN A 110 -0.94 -26.50 -0.09
N ASP A 111 -1.87 -27.40 -0.40
CA ASP A 111 -3.05 -27.69 0.43
C ASP A 111 -3.03 -26.93 1.77
N ILE A 112 -3.89 -25.93 1.93
CA ILE A 112 -4.61 -25.60 3.17
C ILE A 112 -5.66 -24.54 2.80
N LYS A 113 -6.94 -24.95 2.85
CA LYS A 113 -8.14 -24.12 3.01
C LYS A 113 -7.95 -22.61 2.86
N LEU A 114 -8.15 -22.08 1.64
CA LEU A 114 -8.60 -20.70 1.51
C LEU A 114 -9.96 -20.59 2.20
N ASN A 115 -9.96 -19.90 3.33
CA ASN A 115 -11.11 -19.66 4.16
C ASN A 115 -12.06 -18.73 3.37
N PRO A 116 -13.35 -19.07 3.21
CA PRO A 116 -14.29 -18.28 2.39
C PRO A 116 -14.51 -16.84 2.89
N LEU A 117 -13.99 -16.47 4.07
CA LEU A 117 -13.96 -15.09 4.55
C LEU A 117 -13.06 -14.15 3.75
N PHE A 118 -12.11 -14.67 2.96
CA PHE A 118 -11.25 -13.83 2.11
C PHE A 118 -11.95 -13.29 0.85
N TYR A 119 -13.17 -13.75 0.54
CA TYR A 119 -13.96 -13.29 -0.62
C TYR A 119 -14.78 -12.02 -0.34
N PHE A 120 -14.80 -11.53 0.91
CA PHE A 120 -15.66 -10.42 1.37
C PHE A 120 -14.90 -9.19 1.90
N ILE A 121 -13.57 -9.16 1.75
CA ILE A 121 -12.77 -7.94 1.87
C ILE A 121 -12.44 -7.45 0.46
#